data_AF-A0AAU9K8W5-F1
#
_entry.id   AF-A0AAU9K8W5-F1
#
_cell.length_a   1.000
_cell.length_b   1.000
_cell.length_c   1.000
_cell.angle_alpha   90.00
_cell.angle_beta   90.00
_cell.angle_gamma   90.00
#
_symmetry.space_group_name_H-M   'P 1'
#
loop_
_entity.id
_entity.type
_entity.pdbx_description
1 polymer ?
#
loop_
_entity_poly.entity_id
_entity_poly.type
_entity_poly.pdbx_seq_one_letter_code
_entity_poly.pdbx_strand_id
1 'polypeptide(L)'
;MLIWVFLAGTVLVSGTFENIQELPDYQKLSQNPYGSKILSTISLQLSSDKPPEEVILLLEEISNKLLDEQRKDDQLNVTRAAECKAEIEFLDRPIEVMHSEIERAKQIEAEREPLFNSTIEKRNAKDQEIRFFEGEIMSLDRNSKIDAEKLQKKYQEHEEALSAIDSSLEYMQKVYTDQESQSVKSNHPHMEIIPLDVLLEVSENQDSIVKLIDIMTDIRKDYQASLKSLIDRKLEGEKDYKELKDSISSVISDLKEIRESLDKHSLELSDDLEESRRMQREAREECGSMERARDDKVTECEAWSNQYINEKDKRSEELQIIREIQKLYSV
;
A
#
# COMPACT_ATOMS: atom_id res chain seq x y z
N MET A 1 115.45 -60.94 29.95
CA MET A 1 115.48 -59.46 30.04
C MET A 1 114.91 -58.95 28.73
N LEU A 2 113.66 -58.41 28.75
CA LEU A 2 113.07 -57.48 27.76
C LEU A 2 112.91 -58.03 26.31
N ILE A 3 111.84 -57.86 25.53
CA ILE A 3 110.68 -56.95 25.46
C ILE A 3 109.64 -57.57 24.48
N TRP A 4 108.38 -57.19 24.69
CA TRP A 4 107.16 -57.36 23.88
C TRP A 4 107.31 -56.92 22.39
N VAL A 5 106.44 -57.23 21.41
CA VAL A 5 105.11 -56.64 21.18
C VAL A 5 104.47 -57.29 19.93
N PHE A 6 103.20 -57.69 20.06
CA PHE A 6 102.21 -57.91 19.00
C PHE A 6 101.75 -56.58 18.39
N LEU A 7 101.57 -56.46 17.08
CA LEU A 7 100.53 -55.58 16.52
C LEU A 7 100.19 -55.91 15.06
N ALA A 8 99.05 -56.58 14.89
CA ALA A 8 98.29 -56.64 13.65
C ALA A 8 97.52 -55.32 13.51
N GLY A 9 97.75 -54.59 12.42
CA GLY A 9 97.01 -53.39 12.06
C GLY A 9 95.82 -53.73 11.19
N THR A 10 94.66 -53.92 11.80
CA THR A 10 93.34 -53.75 11.16
C THR A 10 93.16 -52.27 10.83
N VAL A 11 93.09 -51.93 9.54
CA VAL A 11 92.61 -50.63 9.08
C VAL A 11 91.08 -50.63 9.26
N LEU A 12 90.63 -50.08 10.39
CA LEU A 12 89.25 -49.67 10.60
C LEU A 12 88.99 -48.43 9.74
N VAL A 13 88.02 -48.56 8.83
CA VAL A 13 87.38 -47.43 8.15
C VAL A 13 86.54 -46.70 9.20
N SER A 14 87.14 -45.70 9.85
CA SER A 14 86.45 -44.75 10.72
C SER A 14 86.36 -43.41 9.99
N GLY A 15 85.54 -43.37 8.93
CA GLY A 15 85.32 -42.18 8.11
C GLY A 15 84.03 -41.47 8.46
N THR A 16 84.15 -40.41 9.28
CA THR A 16 83.37 -39.17 9.27
C THR A 16 81.83 -39.22 9.36
N PHE A 17 81.30 -39.36 10.58
CA PHE A 17 80.00 -38.78 10.96
C PHE A 17 80.14 -37.50 11.81
N GLU A 18 81.35 -37.13 12.23
CA GLU A 18 81.59 -36.03 13.20
C GLU A 18 81.52 -34.60 12.63
N ASN A 19 81.32 -34.40 11.32
CA ASN A 19 81.39 -33.04 10.71
C ASN A 19 80.13 -32.55 9.99
N ILE A 20 78.99 -33.25 10.09
CA ILE A 20 77.73 -32.81 9.46
C ILE A 20 77.18 -31.53 10.14
N GLN A 21 77.52 -31.30 11.43
CA GLN A 21 77.04 -30.17 12.22
C GLN A 21 77.64 -28.80 11.80
N GLU A 22 78.76 -28.78 11.08
CA GLU A 22 79.42 -27.54 10.63
C GLU A 22 78.97 -27.06 9.23
N LEU A 23 78.09 -27.82 8.54
CA LEU A 23 77.58 -27.41 7.23
C LEU A 23 76.57 -26.24 7.38
N PRO A 24 76.67 -25.18 6.55
CA PRO A 24 75.78 -24.02 6.60
C PRO A 24 74.28 -24.37 6.48
N ASP A 25 73.98 -25.46 5.76
CA ASP A 25 72.62 -25.96 5.57
C ASP A 25 72.08 -26.63 6.83
N TYR A 26 72.93 -27.26 7.65
CA TYR A 26 72.53 -27.85 8.93
C TYR A 26 72.08 -26.78 9.94
N GLN A 27 72.82 -25.67 10.06
CA GLN A 27 72.47 -24.57 10.97
C GLN A 27 71.16 -23.88 10.60
N LYS A 28 70.88 -23.72 9.29
CA LYS A 28 69.61 -23.17 8.83
C LYS A 28 68.45 -24.11 9.14
N LEU A 29 68.63 -25.41 8.94
CA LEU A 29 67.63 -26.42 9.26
C LEU A 29 67.38 -26.56 10.77
N SER A 30 68.41 -26.41 11.59
CA SER A 30 68.29 -26.47 13.06
C SER A 30 67.60 -25.24 13.66
N GLN A 31 67.58 -24.10 12.95
CA GLN A 31 66.85 -22.90 13.37
C GLN A 31 65.34 -22.98 13.06
N ASN A 32 64.93 -23.85 12.14
CA ASN A 32 63.52 -24.10 11.86
C ASN A 32 62.92 -25.07 12.91
N PRO A 33 61.76 -24.78 13.55
CA PRO A 33 61.17 -25.66 14.57
C PRO A 33 60.89 -27.08 14.08
N TYR A 34 60.42 -27.22 12.84
CA TYR A 34 60.16 -28.53 12.22
C TYR A 34 61.48 -29.24 11.87
N GLY A 35 62.41 -28.53 11.22
CA GLY A 35 63.73 -29.05 10.88
C GLY A 35 64.52 -29.53 12.10
N SER A 36 64.57 -28.72 13.16
CA SER A 36 65.18 -29.09 14.44
C SER A 36 64.57 -30.36 15.03
N LYS A 37 63.24 -30.53 14.95
CA LYS A 37 62.56 -31.71 15.50
C LYS A 37 62.91 -32.98 14.71
N ILE A 38 62.97 -32.89 13.37
CA ILE A 38 63.43 -33.99 12.54
C ILE A 38 64.90 -34.32 12.83
N LEU A 39 65.80 -33.33 12.84
CA LEU A 39 67.23 -33.53 13.13
C LEU A 39 67.45 -34.14 14.52
N SER A 40 66.66 -33.74 15.53
CA SER A 40 66.69 -34.35 16.87
C SER A 40 66.27 -35.82 16.83
N THR A 41 65.22 -36.14 16.07
CA THR A 41 64.73 -37.51 15.91
C THR A 41 65.76 -38.39 15.20
N ILE A 42 66.44 -37.86 14.19
CA ILE A 42 67.55 -38.52 13.50
C ILE A 42 68.72 -38.76 14.46
N SER A 43 69.12 -37.76 15.25
CA SER A 43 70.22 -37.89 16.22
C SER A 43 69.94 -39.00 17.24
N LEU A 44 68.69 -39.15 17.69
CA LEU A 44 68.26 -40.22 18.59
C LEU A 44 68.40 -41.59 17.92
N GLN A 45 68.00 -41.73 16.66
CA GLN A 45 68.15 -42.99 15.93
C GLN A 45 69.61 -43.37 15.69
N LEU A 46 70.44 -42.42 15.28
CA LEU A 46 71.88 -42.64 15.08
C LEU A 46 72.60 -43.00 16.39
N SER A 47 72.18 -42.41 17.52
CA SER A 47 72.72 -42.76 18.84
C SER A 47 72.31 -44.16 19.35
N SER A 48 71.38 -44.82 18.67
CA SER A 48 70.86 -46.15 19.00
C SER A 48 71.46 -47.27 18.14
N ASP A 49 72.61 -47.05 17.48
CA ASP A 49 73.29 -47.98 16.55
C ASP A 49 72.44 -48.45 15.35
N LYS A 50 71.42 -47.68 14.95
CA LYS A 50 70.65 -47.97 13.73
C LYS A 50 71.47 -47.64 12.49
N PRO A 51 71.43 -48.48 11.44
CA PRO A 51 72.15 -48.23 10.20
C PRO A 51 71.62 -46.95 9.51
N PRO A 52 72.48 -46.16 8.85
CA PRO A 52 72.08 -44.92 8.17
C PRO A 52 70.95 -45.11 7.14
N GLU A 53 70.82 -46.29 6.54
CA GLU A 53 69.70 -46.61 5.64
C GLU A 53 68.33 -46.49 6.34
N GLU A 54 68.24 -46.77 7.65
CA GLU A 54 66.98 -46.61 8.40
C GLU A 54 66.56 -45.15 8.56
N VAL A 55 67.53 -44.22 8.60
CA VAL A 55 67.26 -42.77 8.66
C VAL A 55 66.67 -42.29 7.33
N ILE A 56 67.22 -42.77 6.21
CA ILE A 56 66.70 -42.47 4.87
C ILE A 56 65.27 -43.01 4.72
N LEU A 57 65.03 -44.27 5.13
CA LEU A 57 63.71 -44.88 5.11
C LEU A 57 62.69 -44.12 5.99
N LEU A 58 63.10 -43.64 7.17
CA LEU A 58 62.24 -42.80 8.01
C LEU A 58 61.88 -41.48 7.31
N LEU A 59 62.86 -40.80 6.69
CA LEU A 59 62.62 -39.55 5.97
C LEU A 59 61.72 -39.74 4.75
N GLU A 60 61.87 -40.86 4.04
CA GLU A 60 60.95 -41.26 2.97
C GLU A 60 59.54 -41.54 3.49
N GLU A 61 59.40 -42.23 4.63
CA GLU A 61 58.11 -42.49 5.27
C GLU A 61 57.41 -41.17 5.65
N ILE A 62 58.13 -40.23 6.27
CA ILE A 62 57.60 -38.90 6.62
C ILE A 62 57.20 -38.14 5.35
N SER A 63 58.06 -38.13 4.32
CA SER A 63 57.75 -37.46 3.05
C SER A 63 56.50 -38.06 2.39
N ASN A 64 56.39 -39.38 2.33
CA ASN A 64 55.23 -40.06 1.75
C ASN A 64 53.95 -39.77 2.55
N LYS A 65 54.05 -39.73 3.89
CA LYS A 65 52.93 -39.36 4.74
C LYS A 65 52.45 -37.93 4.49
N LEU A 66 53.35 -36.96 4.40
CA LEU A 66 52.99 -35.57 4.08
C LEU A 66 52.35 -35.44 2.69
N LEU A 67 52.87 -36.18 1.70
CA LEU A 67 52.29 -36.21 0.35
C LEU A 67 50.89 -36.83 0.34
N ASP A 68 50.67 -37.89 1.11
CA ASP A 68 49.35 -38.52 1.22
C ASP A 68 48.35 -37.64 2.01
N GLU A 69 48.81 -36.94 3.05
CA GLU A 69 48.01 -35.90 3.71
C GLU A 69 47.64 -34.78 2.73
N GLN A 70 48.60 -34.29 1.92
CA GLN A 70 48.32 -33.26 0.91
C GLN A 70 47.30 -33.73 -0.12
N ARG A 71 47.43 -34.97 -0.62
CA ARG A 71 46.45 -35.54 -1.56
C ARG A 71 45.05 -35.62 -0.97
N LYS A 72 44.93 -36.00 0.31
CA LYS A 72 43.63 -36.04 1.01
C LYS A 72 43.02 -34.65 1.11
N ASP A 73 43.81 -33.64 1.45
CA ASP A 73 43.31 -32.28 1.57
C ASP A 73 43.03 -31.63 0.21
N ASP A 74 43.79 -31.97 -0.83
CA ASP A 74 43.49 -31.58 -2.21
C ASP A 74 42.12 -32.13 -2.64
N GLN A 75 41.85 -33.40 -2.36
CA GLN A 75 40.55 -34.02 -2.64
C GLN A 75 39.43 -33.37 -1.82
N LEU A 76 39.65 -33.15 -0.52
CA LEU A 76 38.69 -32.50 0.35
C LEU A 76 38.38 -31.07 -0.09
N ASN A 77 39.41 -30.30 -0.49
CA ASN A 77 39.24 -28.94 -0.98
C ASN A 77 38.44 -28.89 -2.29
N VAL A 78 38.67 -29.83 -3.22
CA VAL A 78 37.86 -29.94 -4.45
C VAL A 78 36.39 -30.20 -4.12
N THR A 79 36.11 -31.12 -3.19
CA THR A 79 34.74 -31.42 -2.75
C THR A 79 34.09 -30.21 -2.09
N ARG A 80 34.77 -29.59 -1.12
CA ARG A 80 34.27 -28.38 -0.42
C ARG A 80 34.04 -27.22 -1.37
N ALA A 81 34.92 -26.99 -2.34
CA ALA A 81 34.75 -25.94 -3.34
C ALA A 81 33.51 -26.18 -4.21
N ALA A 82 33.25 -27.44 -4.60
CA ALA A 82 32.05 -27.80 -5.34
C ALA A 82 30.77 -27.65 -4.49
N GLU A 83 30.79 -28.08 -3.23
CA GLU A 83 29.68 -27.90 -2.27
C GLU A 83 29.37 -26.43 -2.03
N CYS A 84 30.40 -25.62 -1.77
CA CYS A 84 30.29 -24.18 -1.62
C CYS A 84 29.61 -23.51 -2.81
N LYS A 85 30.08 -23.82 -4.04
CA LYS A 85 29.49 -23.28 -5.25
C LYS A 85 28.01 -23.67 -5.38
N ALA A 86 27.69 -24.95 -5.18
CA ALA A 86 26.34 -25.45 -5.33
C ALA A 86 25.37 -24.84 -4.30
N GLU A 87 25.81 -24.66 -3.05
CA GLU A 87 24.99 -24.10 -1.98
C GLU A 87 24.77 -22.58 -2.15
N ILE A 88 25.80 -21.85 -2.59
CA ILE A 88 25.65 -20.42 -2.94
C ILE A 88 24.69 -20.25 -4.13
N GLU A 89 24.87 -21.03 -5.21
CA GLU A 89 23.95 -20.99 -6.37
C GLU A 89 22.50 -21.38 -5.97
N PHE A 90 22.35 -22.32 -5.05
CA PHE A 90 21.04 -22.70 -4.51
C PHE A 90 20.38 -21.57 -3.72
N LEU A 91 21.15 -20.75 -2.99
CA LEU A 91 20.65 -19.60 -2.23
C LEU A 91 20.42 -18.36 -3.09
N ASP A 92 21.24 -18.12 -4.13
CA ASP A 92 21.08 -16.97 -5.02
C ASP A 92 19.77 -17.03 -5.82
N ARG A 93 19.36 -18.20 -6.28
CA ARG A 93 18.13 -18.37 -7.05
C ARG A 93 16.85 -17.90 -6.33
N PRO A 94 16.54 -18.34 -5.08
CA PRO A 94 15.39 -17.83 -4.35
C PRO A 94 15.55 -16.35 -3.98
N ILE A 95 16.77 -15.85 -3.73
CA ILE A 95 17.02 -14.42 -3.52
C ILE A 95 16.59 -13.61 -4.75
N GLU A 96 16.96 -14.03 -5.96
CA GLU A 96 16.54 -13.38 -7.21
C GLU A 96 15.01 -13.39 -7.38
N VAL A 97 14.37 -14.51 -7.06
CA VAL A 97 12.90 -14.61 -7.11
C VAL A 97 12.27 -13.62 -6.14
N MET A 98 12.76 -13.54 -4.90
CA MET A 98 12.23 -12.61 -3.89
C MET A 98 12.44 -11.15 -4.27
N HIS A 99 13.60 -10.80 -4.84
CA HIS A 99 13.82 -9.46 -5.40
C HIS A 99 12.81 -9.14 -6.51
N SER A 100 12.52 -10.09 -7.39
CA SER A 100 11.51 -9.89 -8.45
C SER A 100 10.09 -9.70 -7.88
N GLU A 101 9.75 -10.41 -6.80
CA GLU A 101 8.46 -10.30 -6.10
C GLU A 101 8.33 -8.94 -5.41
N ILE A 102 9.40 -8.45 -4.78
CA ILE A 102 9.46 -7.11 -4.18
C ILE A 102 9.23 -6.03 -5.26
N GLU A 103 9.91 -6.12 -6.40
CA GLU A 103 9.76 -5.14 -7.48
C GLU A 103 8.38 -5.20 -8.12
N ARG A 104 7.82 -6.41 -8.33
CA ARG A 104 6.44 -6.58 -8.82
C ARG A 104 5.44 -5.91 -7.88
N ALA A 105 5.57 -6.13 -6.57
CA ALA A 105 4.67 -5.55 -5.60
C ALA A 105 4.81 -4.01 -5.53
N LYS A 106 6.04 -3.47 -5.60
CA LYS A 106 6.25 -2.01 -5.72
C LYS A 106 5.57 -1.41 -6.95
N GLN A 107 5.62 -2.12 -8.09
CA GLN A 107 4.95 -1.66 -9.30
C GLN A 107 3.42 -1.63 -9.12
N ILE A 108 2.84 -2.67 -8.51
CA ILE A 108 1.41 -2.68 -8.17
C ILE A 108 1.06 -1.47 -7.29
N GLU A 109 1.85 -1.20 -6.25
CA GLU A 109 1.60 -0.04 -5.37
C GLU A 109 1.67 1.28 -6.14
N ALA A 110 2.71 1.47 -6.97
CA ALA A 110 2.88 2.67 -7.78
C ALA A 110 1.74 2.89 -8.81
N GLU A 111 1.16 1.82 -9.34
CA GLU A 111 0.05 1.88 -10.29
C GLU A 111 -1.31 2.09 -9.59
N ARG A 112 -1.54 1.42 -8.45
CA ARG A 112 -2.84 1.39 -7.78
C ARG A 112 -3.06 2.55 -6.83
N GLU A 113 -2.03 3.04 -6.15
CA GLU A 113 -2.17 4.10 -5.14
C GLU A 113 -2.68 5.43 -5.73
N PRO A 114 -2.22 5.90 -6.90
CA PRO A 114 -2.79 7.09 -7.54
C PRO A 114 -4.26 6.91 -7.94
N LEU A 115 -4.63 5.70 -8.40
CA LEU A 115 -6.00 5.38 -8.79
C LEU A 115 -6.92 5.35 -7.57
N PHE A 116 -6.45 4.80 -6.45
CA PHE A 116 -7.17 4.78 -5.19
C PHE A 116 -7.46 6.21 -4.72
N ASN A 117 -6.43 7.06 -4.64
CA ASN A 117 -6.56 8.45 -4.23
C ASN A 117 -7.52 9.23 -5.14
N SER A 118 -7.38 9.09 -6.46
CA SER A 118 -8.30 9.72 -7.42
C SER A 118 -9.75 9.23 -7.27
N THR A 119 -9.95 7.95 -6.97
CA THR A 119 -11.29 7.37 -6.77
C THR A 119 -11.94 7.91 -5.50
N ILE A 120 -11.18 8.04 -4.40
CA ILE A 120 -11.66 8.65 -3.16
C ILE A 120 -12.04 10.13 -3.37
N GLU A 121 -11.22 10.90 -4.09
CA GLU A 121 -11.53 12.29 -4.43
C GLU A 121 -12.83 12.41 -5.24
N LYS A 122 -13.00 11.58 -6.28
CA LYS A 122 -14.23 11.54 -7.08
C LYS A 122 -15.44 11.15 -6.23
N ARG A 123 -15.29 10.17 -5.33
CA ARG A 123 -16.37 9.76 -4.42
C ARG A 123 -16.80 10.93 -3.53
N ASN A 124 -15.84 11.63 -2.93
CA ASN A 124 -16.11 12.78 -2.08
C ASN A 124 -16.76 13.94 -2.85
N ALA A 125 -16.38 14.17 -4.11
CA ALA A 125 -17.04 15.14 -4.98
C ALA A 125 -18.51 14.76 -5.23
N LYS A 126 -18.80 13.48 -5.48
CA LYS A 126 -20.18 13.00 -5.64
C LYS A 126 -21.00 13.10 -4.36
N ASP A 127 -20.40 12.85 -3.19
CA ASP A 127 -21.06 13.09 -1.90
C ASP A 127 -21.43 14.57 -1.71
N GLN A 128 -20.58 15.50 -2.16
CA GLN A 128 -20.88 16.94 -2.11
C GLN A 128 -22.00 17.33 -3.07
N GLU A 129 -21.99 16.81 -4.31
CA GLU A 129 -23.05 17.03 -5.30
C GLU A 129 -24.41 16.52 -4.79
N ILE A 130 -24.45 15.31 -4.20
CA ILE A 130 -25.67 14.74 -3.61
C ILE A 130 -26.21 15.66 -2.51
N ARG A 131 -25.36 16.10 -1.57
CA ARG A 131 -25.77 16.99 -0.47
C ARG A 131 -26.29 18.34 -1.00
N PHE A 132 -25.68 18.86 -2.06
CA PHE A 132 -26.16 20.09 -2.70
C PHE A 132 -27.57 19.91 -3.25
N PHE A 133 -27.84 18.86 -4.03
CA PHE A 133 -29.17 18.60 -4.58
C PHE A 133 -30.22 18.23 -3.52
N GLU A 134 -29.83 17.51 -2.45
CA GLU A 134 -30.71 17.26 -1.31
C GLU A 134 -31.09 18.60 -0.61
N GLY A 135 -30.15 19.55 -0.52
CA GLY A 135 -30.42 20.91 -0.06
C GLY A 135 -31.37 21.68 -0.97
N GLU A 136 -31.23 21.55 -2.30
CA GLU A 136 -32.15 22.16 -3.27
C GLU A 136 -33.57 21.61 -3.14
N ILE A 137 -33.75 20.29 -2.95
CA ILE A 137 -35.08 19.70 -2.66
C ILE A 137 -35.67 20.30 -1.38
N MET A 138 -34.88 20.41 -0.30
CA MET A 138 -35.37 21.01 0.95
C MET A 138 -35.78 22.48 0.76
N SER A 139 -35.05 23.23 -0.07
CA SER A 139 -35.37 24.62 -0.42
C SER A 139 -36.67 24.70 -1.23
N LEU A 140 -36.83 23.84 -2.24
CA LEU A 140 -38.03 23.73 -3.05
C LEU A 140 -39.26 23.37 -2.21
N ASP A 141 -39.14 22.39 -1.31
CA ASP A 141 -40.22 21.98 -0.40
C ASP A 141 -40.67 23.15 0.49
N ARG A 142 -39.71 23.93 1.00
CA ARG A 142 -39.99 25.12 1.80
C ARG A 142 -40.68 26.22 1.00
N ASN A 143 -40.18 26.51 -0.20
CA ASN A 143 -40.74 27.57 -1.06
C ASN A 143 -42.15 27.19 -1.53
N SER A 144 -42.36 25.95 -1.97
CA SER A 144 -43.66 25.41 -2.36
C SER A 144 -44.70 25.56 -1.23
N LYS A 145 -44.32 25.25 0.00
CA LYS A 145 -45.20 25.43 1.18
C LYS A 145 -45.56 26.90 1.41
N ILE A 146 -44.57 27.80 1.36
CA ILE A 146 -44.78 29.24 1.54
C ILE A 146 -45.71 29.79 0.44
N ASP A 147 -45.51 29.37 -0.80
CA ASP A 147 -46.30 29.86 -1.92
C ASP A 147 -47.73 29.30 -1.89
N ALA A 148 -47.91 28.04 -1.46
CA ALA A 148 -49.22 27.46 -1.19
C ALA A 148 -49.99 28.25 -0.10
N GLU A 149 -49.32 28.62 1.00
CA GLU A 149 -49.92 29.43 2.07
C GLU A 149 -50.33 30.84 1.58
N LYS A 150 -49.45 31.51 0.83
CA LYS A 150 -49.76 32.83 0.24
C LYS A 150 -50.93 32.76 -0.74
N LEU A 151 -50.95 31.72 -1.56
CA LEU A 151 -52.01 31.54 -2.55
C LEU A 151 -53.34 31.25 -1.86
N GLN A 152 -53.36 30.39 -0.84
CA GLN A 152 -54.54 30.11 -0.01
C GLN A 152 -55.13 31.38 0.62
N LYS A 153 -54.27 32.28 1.12
CA LYS A 153 -54.72 33.57 1.65
C LYS A 153 -55.39 34.42 0.57
N LYS A 154 -54.81 34.50 -0.63
CA LYS A 154 -55.40 35.23 -1.76
C LYS A 154 -56.73 34.65 -2.20
N TYR A 155 -56.90 33.33 -2.15
CA TYR A 155 -58.20 32.68 -2.40
C TYR A 155 -59.26 33.18 -1.44
N GLN A 156 -58.98 33.13 -0.14
CA GLN A 156 -59.91 33.58 0.90
C GLN A 156 -60.29 35.04 0.71
N GLU A 157 -59.31 35.92 0.44
CA GLU A 157 -59.56 37.34 0.16
C GLU A 157 -60.48 37.54 -1.06
N HIS A 158 -60.33 36.74 -2.11
CA HIS A 158 -61.18 36.83 -3.30
C HIS A 158 -62.58 36.23 -3.08
N GLU A 159 -62.70 35.13 -2.32
CA GLU A 159 -63.98 34.53 -1.96
C GLU A 159 -64.81 35.44 -1.04
N GLU A 160 -64.18 36.06 -0.05
CA GLU A 160 -64.79 37.04 0.84
C GLU A 160 -65.27 38.27 0.06
N ALA A 161 -64.44 38.79 -0.85
CA ALA A 161 -64.82 39.91 -1.71
C ALA A 161 -66.00 39.56 -2.62
N LEU A 162 -66.00 38.37 -3.24
CA LEU A 162 -67.12 37.90 -4.06
C LEU A 162 -68.41 37.76 -3.24
N SER A 163 -68.32 37.23 -2.02
CA SER A 163 -69.48 37.10 -1.13
C SER A 163 -70.07 38.46 -0.74
N ALA A 164 -69.23 39.45 -0.47
CA ALA A 164 -69.66 40.82 -0.16
C ALA A 164 -70.25 41.53 -1.40
N ILE A 165 -69.68 41.33 -2.59
CA ILE A 165 -70.24 41.82 -3.86
C ILE A 165 -71.61 41.20 -4.13
N ASP A 166 -71.75 39.88 -3.97
CA ASP A 166 -73.02 39.16 -4.18
C ASP A 166 -74.10 39.64 -3.21
N SER A 167 -73.75 39.84 -1.93
CA SER A 167 -74.66 40.39 -0.92
C SER A 167 -75.10 41.82 -1.24
N SER A 168 -74.19 42.65 -1.76
CA SER A 168 -74.47 44.03 -2.15
C SER A 168 -75.34 44.10 -3.42
N LEU A 169 -75.06 43.23 -4.40
CA LEU A 169 -75.89 43.08 -5.60
C LEU A 169 -77.31 42.63 -5.24
N GLU A 170 -77.47 41.64 -4.37
CA GLU A 170 -78.77 41.16 -3.90
C GLU A 170 -79.55 42.29 -3.20
N TYR A 171 -78.89 43.07 -2.35
CA TYR A 171 -79.50 44.22 -1.68
C TYR A 171 -79.94 45.30 -2.67
N MET A 172 -79.08 45.70 -3.62
CA MET A 172 -79.42 46.71 -4.62
C MET A 172 -80.57 46.24 -5.54
N GLN A 173 -80.60 44.96 -5.90
CA GLN A 173 -81.71 44.38 -6.67
C GLN A 173 -83.02 44.41 -5.90
N LYS A 174 -83.00 44.12 -4.58
CA LYS A 174 -84.18 44.27 -3.71
C LYS A 174 -84.64 45.72 -3.64
N VAL A 175 -83.74 46.67 -3.41
CA VAL A 175 -84.08 48.12 -3.38
C VAL A 175 -84.66 48.59 -4.71
N TYR A 176 -84.10 48.16 -5.85
CA TYR A 176 -84.63 48.46 -7.18
C TYR A 176 -86.05 47.91 -7.38
N THR A 177 -86.31 46.69 -6.91
CA THR A 177 -87.63 46.01 -7.04
C THR A 177 -88.66 46.57 -6.05
N ASP A 178 -88.25 46.90 -4.82
CA ASP A 178 -89.10 47.40 -3.74
C ASP A 178 -89.39 48.91 -3.87
N GLN A 179 -88.68 49.67 -4.70
CA GLN A 179 -89.12 51.01 -5.08
C GLN A 179 -90.37 51.01 -5.98
N GLU A 180 -90.72 49.89 -6.60
CA GLU A 180 -92.05 49.67 -7.20
C GLU A 180 -93.11 49.27 -6.15
N SER A 181 -92.75 49.00 -4.89
CA SER A 181 -93.66 48.53 -3.83
C SER A 181 -93.19 48.95 -2.42
N GLN A 182 -93.75 50.06 -1.90
CA GLN A 182 -93.40 50.70 -0.62
C GLN A 182 -92.95 49.76 0.54
N SER A 183 -91.73 50.05 1.04
CA SER A 183 -91.11 49.75 2.35
C SER A 183 -90.05 48.64 2.40
N VAL A 184 -88.81 49.02 2.76
CA VAL A 184 -87.74 48.09 3.13
C VAL A 184 -87.23 48.43 4.53
N LYS A 185 -87.41 47.50 5.47
CA LYS A 185 -86.57 47.37 6.68
C LYS A 185 -85.73 46.11 6.50
N SER A 186 -84.44 46.27 6.27
CA SER A 186 -83.49 45.15 6.18
C SER A 186 -82.80 44.94 7.52
N ASN A 187 -82.96 43.75 8.11
CA ASN A 187 -82.20 43.22 9.24
C ASN A 187 -81.23 42.14 8.69
N HIS A 188 -80.27 42.51 7.85
CA HIS A 188 -79.21 41.58 7.44
C HIS A 188 -77.86 42.02 8.02
N PRO A 189 -77.09 41.10 8.61
CA PRO A 189 -75.74 41.39 9.05
C PRO A 189 -74.88 41.68 7.80
N HIS A 190 -74.53 42.95 7.63
CA HIS A 190 -73.77 43.44 6.50
C HIS A 190 -72.26 43.31 6.75
N MET A 191 -71.54 42.83 5.73
CA MET A 191 -70.13 43.13 5.53
C MET A 191 -70.10 44.12 4.35
N GLU A 192 -70.09 45.43 4.65
CA GLU A 192 -70.32 46.51 3.69
C GLU A 192 -69.07 46.81 2.84
N ILE A 193 -69.22 46.74 1.50
CA ILE A 193 -68.29 47.40 0.56
C ILE A 193 -68.80 48.83 0.23
N ILE A 194 -70.12 49.02 0.21
CA ILE A 194 -70.76 50.32 -0.03
C ILE A 194 -71.53 50.69 1.23
N PRO A 195 -71.19 51.81 1.89
CA PRO A 195 -71.91 52.30 3.07
C PRO A 195 -73.41 52.49 2.81
N LEU A 196 -74.27 52.06 3.74
CA LEU A 196 -75.74 52.09 3.61
C LEU A 196 -76.30 53.50 3.33
N ASP A 197 -75.63 54.54 3.82
CA ASP A 197 -75.92 55.95 3.58
C ASP A 197 -75.74 56.36 2.12
N VAL A 198 -74.72 55.84 1.43
CA VAL A 198 -74.50 56.07 -0.01
C VAL A 198 -75.57 55.35 -0.84
N LEU A 199 -75.99 54.15 -0.42
CA LEU A 199 -77.06 53.40 -1.10
C LEU A 199 -78.44 54.07 -0.94
N LEU A 200 -78.72 54.67 0.21
CA LEU A 200 -79.95 55.43 0.46
C LEU A 200 -79.99 56.72 -0.38
N GLU A 201 -78.87 57.41 -0.53
CA GLU A 201 -78.76 58.65 -1.33
C GLU A 201 -78.90 58.38 -2.84
N VAL A 202 -78.36 57.26 -3.33
CA VAL A 202 -78.48 56.83 -4.74
C VAL A 202 -79.88 56.28 -5.06
N SER A 203 -80.64 55.84 -4.04
CA SER A 203 -82.00 55.33 -4.25
C SER A 203 -82.96 56.36 -4.82
N GLU A 204 -82.70 57.67 -4.71
CA GLU A 204 -83.58 58.70 -5.28
C GLU A 204 -83.56 58.74 -6.83
N ASN A 205 -82.65 58.00 -7.49
CA ASN A 205 -82.51 57.96 -8.94
C ASN A 205 -82.29 56.52 -9.47
N GLN A 206 -83.31 55.94 -10.09
CA GLN A 206 -83.27 54.58 -10.65
C GLN A 206 -82.11 54.35 -11.65
N ASP A 207 -81.78 55.35 -12.49
CA ASP A 207 -80.66 55.24 -13.45
C ASP A 207 -79.31 55.08 -12.72
N SER A 208 -79.19 55.60 -11.50
CA SER A 208 -77.96 55.53 -10.71
C SER A 208 -77.83 54.17 -10.00
N ILE A 209 -78.94 53.58 -9.55
CA ILE A 209 -78.97 52.19 -9.04
C ILE A 209 -78.60 51.20 -10.15
N VAL A 210 -79.16 51.34 -11.36
CA VAL A 210 -78.85 50.46 -12.50
C VAL A 210 -77.36 50.51 -12.83
N LYS A 211 -76.77 51.72 -12.89
CA LYS A 211 -75.32 51.88 -13.12
C LYS A 211 -74.46 51.24 -12.02
N LEU A 212 -74.86 51.32 -10.76
CA LEU A 212 -74.14 50.66 -9.66
C LEU A 212 -74.26 49.13 -9.74
N ILE A 213 -75.44 48.61 -10.12
CA ILE A 213 -75.62 47.18 -10.36
C ILE A 213 -74.72 46.71 -11.51
N ASP A 214 -74.63 47.47 -12.61
CA ASP A 214 -73.75 47.14 -13.74
C ASP A 214 -72.28 47.14 -13.32
N ILE A 215 -71.82 48.20 -12.64
CA ILE A 215 -70.44 48.30 -12.13
C ILE A 215 -70.12 47.13 -11.17
N MET A 216 -71.02 46.81 -10.23
CA MET A 216 -70.81 45.72 -9.28
C MET A 216 -70.85 44.35 -9.97
N THR A 217 -71.64 44.20 -11.04
CA THR A 217 -71.66 43.00 -11.87
C THR A 217 -70.34 42.83 -12.65
N ASP A 218 -69.79 43.92 -13.17
CA ASP A 218 -68.48 43.92 -13.83
C ASP A 218 -67.35 43.60 -12.83
N ILE A 219 -67.35 44.24 -11.66
CA ILE A 219 -66.37 43.94 -10.59
C ILE A 219 -66.49 42.46 -10.17
N ARG A 220 -67.71 41.93 -9.99
CA ARG A 220 -67.93 40.50 -9.70
C ARG A 220 -67.28 39.61 -10.75
N LYS A 221 -67.50 39.91 -12.03
CA LYS A 221 -66.96 39.14 -13.16
C LYS A 221 -65.43 39.18 -13.18
N ASP A 222 -64.83 40.33 -12.89
CA ASP A 222 -63.38 40.49 -12.79
C ASP A 222 -62.80 39.69 -11.62
N TYR A 223 -63.43 39.71 -10.44
CA TYR A 223 -63.03 38.90 -9.30
C TYR A 223 -63.17 37.40 -9.57
N GLN A 224 -64.24 36.97 -10.26
CA GLN A 224 -64.40 35.56 -10.68
C GLN A 224 -63.31 35.13 -11.68
N ALA A 225 -62.97 35.99 -12.64
CA ALA A 225 -61.89 35.73 -13.58
C ALA A 225 -60.52 35.68 -12.88
N SER A 226 -60.28 36.59 -11.91
CA SER A 226 -59.08 36.58 -11.07
C SER A 226 -58.97 35.30 -10.25
N LEU A 227 -60.06 34.88 -9.60
CA LEU A 227 -60.12 33.63 -8.83
C LEU A 227 -59.77 32.42 -9.71
N LYS A 228 -60.37 32.32 -10.90
CA LYS A 228 -60.03 31.27 -11.87
C LYS A 228 -58.56 31.31 -12.27
N SER A 229 -58.00 32.50 -12.53
CA SER A 229 -56.57 32.64 -12.83
C SER A 229 -55.68 32.18 -11.69
N LEU A 230 -56.08 32.39 -10.42
CA LEU A 230 -55.38 31.86 -9.26
C LEU A 230 -55.42 30.32 -9.21
N ILE A 231 -56.55 29.70 -9.62
CA ILE A 231 -56.70 28.23 -9.75
C ILE A 231 -55.74 27.68 -10.78
N ASP A 232 -55.75 28.25 -11.96
CA ASP A 232 -54.89 27.80 -13.05
C ASP A 232 -53.40 27.97 -12.66
N ARG A 233 -53.03 29.08 -12.00
CA ARG A 233 -51.66 29.30 -11.49
C ARG A 233 -51.27 28.32 -10.39
N LYS A 234 -52.20 27.93 -9.52
CA LYS A 234 -51.95 26.91 -8.48
C LYS A 234 -51.57 25.59 -9.13
N LEU A 235 -52.40 25.14 -10.07
CA LEU A 235 -52.25 23.85 -10.74
C LEU A 235 -50.94 23.79 -11.53
N GLU A 236 -50.60 24.86 -12.27
CA GLU A 236 -49.33 24.89 -13.00
C GLU A 236 -48.14 24.93 -12.02
N GLY A 237 -48.20 25.73 -10.96
CA GLY A 237 -47.13 25.78 -9.95
C GLY A 237 -46.90 24.46 -9.22
N GLU A 238 -47.97 23.72 -8.88
CA GLU A 238 -47.88 22.38 -8.29
C GLU A 238 -47.26 21.37 -9.25
N LYS A 239 -47.59 21.46 -10.54
CA LYS A 239 -47.04 20.63 -11.59
C LYS A 239 -45.56 20.93 -11.82
N ASP A 240 -45.18 22.19 -12.01
CA ASP A 240 -43.78 22.62 -12.20
C ASP A 240 -42.90 22.20 -11.02
N TYR A 241 -43.39 22.41 -9.78
CA TYR A 241 -42.69 21.97 -8.58
C TYR A 241 -42.48 20.46 -8.57
N LYS A 242 -43.51 19.66 -8.91
CA LYS A 242 -43.40 18.21 -8.94
C LYS A 242 -42.41 17.75 -10.01
N GLU A 243 -42.50 18.27 -11.22
CA GLU A 243 -41.59 17.92 -12.32
C GLU A 243 -40.14 18.25 -11.97
N LEU A 244 -39.87 19.42 -11.39
CA LEU A 244 -38.53 19.81 -10.96
C LEU A 244 -38.03 18.91 -9.81
N LYS A 245 -38.86 18.63 -8.82
CA LYS A 245 -38.51 17.75 -7.69
C LYS A 245 -38.20 16.33 -8.15
N ASP A 246 -39.01 15.78 -9.05
CA ASP A 246 -38.81 14.45 -9.62
C ASP A 246 -37.52 14.42 -10.45
N SER A 247 -37.24 15.47 -11.24
CA SER A 247 -35.99 15.60 -12.00
C SER A 247 -34.76 15.64 -11.10
N ILE A 248 -34.77 16.43 -10.01
CA ILE A 248 -33.65 16.48 -9.06
C ILE A 248 -33.50 15.15 -8.33
N SER A 249 -34.61 14.50 -7.96
CA SER A 249 -34.59 13.19 -7.30
C SER A 249 -33.98 12.11 -8.19
N SER A 250 -34.26 12.13 -9.50
CA SER A 250 -33.62 11.25 -10.48
C SER A 250 -32.11 11.46 -10.53
N VAL A 251 -31.66 12.73 -10.61
CA VAL A 251 -30.21 13.05 -10.61
C VAL A 251 -29.54 12.59 -9.33
N ILE A 252 -30.18 12.75 -8.17
CA ILE A 252 -29.65 12.23 -6.89
C ILE A 252 -29.52 10.71 -6.92
N SER A 253 -30.49 9.99 -7.51
CA SER A 253 -30.42 8.54 -7.65
C SER A 253 -29.22 8.12 -8.51
N ASP A 254 -29.06 8.73 -9.68
CA ASP A 254 -27.93 8.43 -10.59
C ASP A 254 -26.58 8.72 -9.92
N LEU A 255 -26.48 9.83 -9.18
CA LEU A 255 -25.28 10.18 -8.43
C LEU A 255 -24.98 9.18 -7.30
N LYS A 256 -26.01 8.66 -6.63
CA LYS A 256 -25.87 7.61 -5.59
C LYS A 256 -25.34 6.31 -6.20
N GLU A 257 -25.85 5.89 -7.35
CA GLU A 257 -25.34 4.72 -8.07
C GLU A 257 -23.87 4.88 -8.48
N ILE A 258 -23.49 6.04 -9.02
CA ILE A 258 -22.10 6.35 -9.36
C ILE A 258 -21.21 6.31 -8.11
N ARG A 259 -21.68 6.91 -7.00
CA ARG A 259 -20.95 6.93 -5.73
C ARG A 259 -20.76 5.53 -5.16
N GLU A 260 -21.77 4.66 -5.22
CA GLU A 260 -21.65 3.25 -4.81
C GLU A 260 -20.65 2.49 -5.69
N SER A 261 -20.67 2.71 -7.00
CA SER A 261 -19.68 2.11 -7.90
C SER A 261 -18.25 2.58 -7.59
N LEU A 262 -18.07 3.87 -7.26
CA LEU A 262 -16.76 4.40 -6.85
C LEU A 262 -16.32 3.82 -5.50
N ASP A 263 -17.24 3.63 -4.56
CA ASP A 263 -16.95 3.03 -3.25
C ASP A 263 -16.46 1.59 -3.40
N LYS A 264 -17.18 0.79 -4.21
CA LYS A 264 -16.76 -0.58 -4.54
C LYS A 264 -15.37 -0.62 -5.20
N HIS A 265 -15.14 0.24 -6.20
CA HIS A 265 -13.83 0.30 -6.87
C HIS A 265 -12.72 0.75 -5.90
N SER A 266 -13.01 1.66 -4.97
CA SER A 266 -12.04 2.06 -3.95
C SER A 266 -11.70 0.92 -2.99
N LEU A 267 -12.65 0.06 -2.65
CA LEU A 267 -12.42 -1.13 -1.83
C LEU A 267 -11.51 -2.13 -2.55
N GLU A 268 -11.81 -2.43 -3.82
CA GLU A 268 -10.98 -3.32 -4.65
C GLU A 268 -9.53 -2.81 -4.75
N LEU A 269 -9.34 -1.50 -4.97
CA LEU A 269 -8.00 -0.90 -5.01
C LEU A 269 -7.30 -0.91 -3.64
N SER A 270 -8.06 -0.77 -2.54
CA SER A 270 -7.51 -0.85 -1.19
C SER A 270 -7.01 -2.27 -0.89
N ASP A 271 -7.77 -3.29 -1.28
CA ASP A 271 -7.41 -4.69 -1.09
C ASP A 271 -6.14 -5.03 -1.91
N ASP A 272 -6.06 -4.58 -3.16
CA ASP A 272 -4.85 -4.73 -4.00
C ASP A 272 -3.60 -4.10 -3.35
N LEU A 273 -3.76 -2.91 -2.75
CA LEU A 273 -2.67 -2.20 -2.08
C LEU A 273 -2.24 -2.91 -0.79
N GLU A 274 -3.19 -3.40 0.00
CA GLU A 274 -2.90 -4.17 1.21
C GLU A 274 -2.15 -5.46 0.87
N GLU A 275 -2.62 -6.20 -0.14
CA GLU A 275 -2.00 -7.44 -0.60
C GLU A 275 -0.60 -7.20 -1.15
N SER A 276 -0.40 -6.13 -1.94
CA SER A 276 0.94 -5.74 -2.40
C SER A 276 1.89 -5.43 -1.24
N ARG A 277 1.43 -4.68 -0.23
CA ARG A 277 2.22 -4.35 0.96
C ARG A 277 2.55 -5.59 1.79
N ARG A 278 1.62 -6.55 1.86
CA ARG A 278 1.84 -7.86 2.49
C ARG A 278 2.93 -8.63 1.75
N MET A 279 2.79 -8.77 0.43
CA MET A 279 3.76 -9.44 -0.44
C MET A 279 5.16 -8.84 -0.32
N GLN A 280 5.30 -7.50 -0.33
CA GLN A 280 6.59 -6.84 -0.13
C GLN A 280 7.22 -7.21 1.22
N ARG A 281 6.43 -7.28 2.28
CA ARG A 281 6.93 -7.56 3.63
C ARG A 281 7.44 -8.99 3.74
N GLU A 282 6.63 -9.95 3.31
CA GLU A 282 6.96 -11.37 3.31
C GLU A 282 8.20 -11.65 2.46
N ALA A 283 8.23 -11.12 1.22
CA ALA A 283 9.37 -11.29 0.34
C ALA A 283 10.65 -10.63 0.88
N ARG A 284 10.56 -9.47 1.55
CA ARG A 284 11.72 -8.83 2.20
C ARG A 284 12.24 -9.64 3.40
N GLU A 285 11.35 -10.18 4.21
CA GLU A 285 11.72 -11.02 5.36
C GLU A 285 12.43 -12.30 4.90
N GLU A 286 11.87 -12.98 3.90
CA GLU A 286 12.47 -14.19 3.32
C GLU A 286 13.81 -13.87 2.62
N CYS A 287 13.85 -12.84 1.76
CA CYS A 287 15.06 -12.40 1.08
C CYS A 287 16.17 -12.08 2.07
N GLY A 288 15.88 -11.29 3.10
CA GLY A 288 16.87 -10.92 4.11
C GLY A 288 17.35 -12.10 4.95
N SER A 289 16.56 -13.18 5.08
CA SER A 289 17.02 -14.43 5.71
C SER A 289 17.95 -15.21 4.79
N MET A 290 17.62 -15.31 3.51
CA MET A 290 18.41 -16.04 2.53
C MET A 290 19.75 -15.34 2.23
N GLU A 291 19.75 -14.00 2.14
CA GLU A 291 20.97 -13.20 1.98
C GLU A 291 21.94 -13.43 3.15
N ARG A 292 21.45 -13.44 4.39
CA ARG A 292 22.26 -13.77 5.56
C ARG A 292 22.84 -15.19 5.50
N ALA A 293 22.01 -16.17 5.15
CA ALA A 293 22.47 -17.56 5.01
C ALA A 293 23.55 -17.70 3.92
N ARG A 294 23.40 -16.98 2.80
CA ARG A 294 24.40 -16.93 1.73
C ARG A 294 25.69 -16.29 2.22
N ASP A 295 25.61 -15.15 2.91
CA ASP A 295 26.79 -14.43 3.39
C ASP A 295 27.56 -15.25 4.46
N ASP A 296 26.84 -15.96 5.34
CA ASP A 296 27.41 -16.92 6.28
C ASP A 296 28.12 -18.07 5.52
N LYS A 297 27.50 -18.58 4.45
CA LYS A 297 28.09 -19.64 3.63
C LYS A 297 29.34 -19.18 2.89
N VAL A 298 29.32 -17.97 2.31
CA VAL A 298 30.49 -17.36 1.67
C VAL A 298 31.64 -17.26 2.67
N THR A 299 31.36 -16.80 3.89
CA THR A 299 32.36 -16.70 4.97
C THR A 299 32.95 -18.07 5.34
N GLU A 300 32.10 -19.10 5.46
CA GLU A 300 32.55 -20.49 5.72
C GLU A 300 33.46 -20.99 4.59
N CYS A 301 33.08 -20.76 3.34
CA CYS A 301 33.84 -21.17 2.16
C CYS A 301 35.21 -20.47 2.07
N GLU A 302 35.26 -19.17 2.37
CA GLU A 302 36.51 -18.42 2.45
C GLU A 302 37.42 -18.95 3.56
N ALA A 303 36.86 -19.26 4.73
CA ALA A 303 37.62 -19.84 5.84
C ALA A 303 38.25 -21.19 5.46
N TRP A 304 37.49 -22.08 4.81
CA TRP A 304 38.02 -23.36 4.31
C TRP A 304 39.10 -23.19 3.25
N SER A 305 38.92 -22.26 2.32
CA SER A 305 39.90 -21.98 1.27
C SER A 305 41.21 -21.46 1.88
N ASN A 306 41.13 -20.51 2.81
CA ASN A 306 42.29 -19.98 3.52
C ASN A 306 43.02 -21.04 4.35
N GLN A 307 42.26 -21.91 5.04
CA GLN A 307 42.84 -23.03 5.77
C GLN A 307 43.63 -23.98 4.84
N TYR A 308 43.01 -24.38 3.72
CA TYR A 308 43.66 -25.25 2.74
C TYR A 308 44.96 -24.64 2.19
N ILE A 309 44.95 -23.35 1.83
CA ILE A 309 46.14 -22.64 1.32
C ILE A 309 47.25 -22.64 2.37
N ASN A 310 46.93 -22.26 3.62
CA ASN A 310 47.92 -22.24 4.70
C ASN A 310 48.52 -23.61 5.01
N GLU A 311 47.69 -24.66 5.04
CA GLU A 311 48.15 -26.03 5.30
C GLU A 311 48.96 -26.59 4.12
N LYS A 312 48.62 -26.22 2.89
CA LYS A 312 49.37 -26.59 1.70
C LYS A 312 50.75 -25.93 1.67
N ASP A 313 50.82 -24.64 1.96
CA ASP A 313 52.08 -23.89 2.02
C ASP A 313 52.99 -24.45 3.11
N LYS A 314 52.44 -24.66 4.31
CA LYS A 314 53.17 -25.29 5.42
C LYS A 314 53.72 -26.67 5.05
N ARG A 315 52.92 -27.54 4.41
CA ARG A 315 53.39 -28.87 3.99
C ARG A 315 54.45 -28.81 2.90
N SER A 316 54.35 -27.83 1.99
CA SER A 316 55.37 -27.57 0.99
C SER A 316 56.72 -27.23 1.64
N GLU A 317 56.71 -26.37 2.67
CA GLU A 317 57.89 -26.04 3.48
C GLU A 317 58.45 -27.27 4.23
N GLU A 318 57.59 -28.05 4.90
CA GLU A 318 57.98 -29.27 5.61
C GLU A 318 58.62 -30.31 4.68
N LEU A 319 58.05 -30.51 3.47
CA LEU A 319 58.62 -31.37 2.44
C LEU A 319 59.96 -30.86 1.91
N GLN A 320 60.13 -29.54 1.78
CA GLN A 320 61.41 -28.96 1.39
C GLN A 320 62.49 -29.24 2.45
N ILE A 321 62.15 -29.04 3.73
CA ILE A 321 63.05 -29.34 4.85
C ILE A 321 63.47 -30.80 4.85
N ILE A 322 62.53 -31.74 4.66
CA ILE A 322 62.86 -33.17 4.57
C ILE A 322 63.83 -33.44 3.43
N ARG A 323 63.61 -32.85 2.25
CA ARG A 323 64.52 -33.01 1.09
C ARG A 323 65.92 -32.45 1.37
N GLU A 324 66.01 -31.31 2.05
CA GLU A 324 67.30 -30.74 2.45
C GLU A 324 68.02 -31.63 3.46
N ILE A 325 67.31 -32.21 4.43
CA ILE A 325 67.87 -33.19 5.37
C ILE A 325 68.29 -34.47 4.64
N GLN A 326 67.48 -35.02 3.73
CA GLN A 326 67.84 -36.19 2.94
C GLN A 326 69.15 -35.99 2.16
N LYS A 327 69.40 -34.79 1.61
CA LYS A 327 70.67 -34.45 0.95
C LYS A 327 71.88 -34.51 1.89
N LEU A 328 71.72 -34.18 3.17
CA LEU A 328 72.81 -34.25 4.15
C LEU A 328 73.22 -35.69 4.49
N TYR A 329 72.30 -36.65 4.35
CA TYR A 329 72.50 -38.04 4.78
C TYR A 329 72.59 -39.06 3.62
N SER A 330 72.56 -38.61 2.36
CA SER A 330 72.64 -39.48 1.16
C SER A 330 74.08 -39.66 0.62
N VAL A 331 75.08 -39.54 1.49
CA VAL A 331 76.52 -39.68 1.17
C VAL A 331 76.97 -41.13 1.19
#